data_AF-A0AAV0ZWY9-F1
#
_entry.id   AF-A0AAV0ZWY9-F1
#
_cell.length_a   1.000
_cell.length_b   1.000
_cell.length_c   1.000
_cell.angle_alpha   90.00
_cell.angle_beta   90.00
_cell.angle_gamma   90.00
#
_symmetry.space_group_name_H-M   'P 1'
#
loop_
_entity.id
_entity.type
_entity.pdbx_description
1 polymer ?
#
loop_
_entity_poly.entity_id
_entity_poly.type
_entity_poly.pdbx_seq_one_letter_code
_entity_poly.pdbx_strand_id
1 'polypeptide(L)'
;MKVLYLLVSILALASSVSFAYDPSPLQDFCVAIQDPKDGVFVNGKFCKDPALVKAEDFFKHVEPGNTSNALGSQVTAVTVDQLFGLNTLGISLARIDFAPKGLNPPHTHPRGTEILIVLEVAIAGLSSQNPGVITIANALFKSNPPISDEVLTKAFQVDKSIIDYLQKQSWYDNN
;
A
#
# COMPACT_ATOMS: atom_id res chain seq x y z
N MET A 1 -15.98 -44.54 4.58
CA MET A 1 -14.71 -44.15 3.92
C MET A 1 -14.90 -43.54 2.54
N LYS A 2 -15.58 -44.17 1.57
CA LYS A 2 -15.77 -43.61 0.20
C LYS A 2 -16.43 -42.21 0.15
N VAL A 3 -17.46 -41.99 0.97
CA VAL A 3 -18.14 -40.67 1.08
C VAL A 3 -17.22 -39.60 1.68
N LEU A 4 -16.36 -39.98 2.64
CA LEU A 4 -15.38 -39.07 3.24
C LEU A 4 -14.33 -38.65 2.21
N TYR A 5 -13.80 -39.58 1.42
CA TYR A 5 -12.86 -39.25 0.35
C TYR A 5 -13.50 -38.35 -0.71
N LEU A 6 -14.75 -38.60 -1.09
CA LEU A 6 -15.48 -37.75 -2.03
C LEU A 6 -15.67 -36.33 -1.51
N LEU A 7 -16.03 -36.18 -0.23
CA LEU A 7 -16.19 -34.86 0.41
C LEU A 7 -14.87 -34.11 0.53
N VAL A 8 -13.77 -34.77 0.90
CA VAL A 8 -12.43 -34.16 0.96
C VAL A 8 -11.97 -33.71 -0.43
N SER A 9 -12.20 -34.52 -1.47
CA SER A 9 -11.88 -34.13 -2.84
C SER A 9 -12.67 -32.92 -3.31
N ILE A 10 -13.99 -32.86 -3.02
CA ILE A 10 -14.83 -31.70 -3.35
C ILE A 10 -14.35 -30.44 -2.62
N LEU A 11 -14.03 -30.55 -1.33
CA LEU A 11 -13.53 -29.41 -0.54
C LEU A 11 -12.18 -28.91 -1.04
N ALA A 12 -11.27 -29.82 -1.42
CA ALA A 12 -9.99 -29.45 -2.03
C ALA A 12 -10.16 -28.76 -3.38
N LEU A 13 -11.07 -29.23 -4.24
CA LEU A 13 -11.41 -28.60 -5.52
C LEU A 13 -12.12 -27.24 -5.35
N ALA A 14 -12.86 -27.05 -4.26
CA ALA A 14 -13.52 -25.80 -3.92
C ALA A 14 -12.58 -24.79 -3.22
N SER A 15 -11.39 -25.22 -2.79
CA SER A 15 -10.41 -24.35 -2.15
C SER A 15 -9.54 -23.69 -3.21
N SER A 16 -9.80 -22.41 -3.52
CA SER A 16 -8.91 -21.61 -4.36
C SER A 16 -7.73 -21.10 -3.53
N VAL A 17 -6.51 -21.25 -4.06
CA VAL A 17 -5.34 -20.53 -3.56
C VAL A 17 -5.40 -19.11 -4.08
N SER A 18 -5.57 -18.14 -3.18
CA SER A 18 -5.41 -16.72 -3.48
C SER A 18 -3.95 -16.32 -3.31
N PHE A 19 -3.32 -15.87 -4.39
CA PHE A 19 -1.99 -15.28 -4.33
C PHE A 19 -2.13 -13.80 -3.95
N ALA A 20 -1.70 -13.47 -2.73
CA ALA A 20 -1.74 -12.11 -2.18
C ALA A 20 -0.38 -11.40 -2.27
N TYR A 21 0.43 -11.76 -3.27
CA TYR A 21 1.76 -11.18 -3.52
C TYR A 21 1.96 -10.89 -5.00
N ASP A 22 2.92 -10.03 -5.32
CA ASP A 22 3.20 -9.62 -6.70
C ASP A 22 3.70 -10.81 -7.57
N PRO A 23 3.35 -10.87 -8.86
CA PRO A 23 3.85 -11.91 -9.76
C PRO A 23 5.38 -12.01 -9.79
N SER A 24 5.91 -13.24 -9.82
CA SER A 24 7.36 -13.46 -9.92
C SER A 24 7.94 -12.85 -11.20
N PRO A 25 9.17 -12.30 -11.16
CA PRO A 25 9.84 -11.77 -12.34
C PRO A 25 10.16 -12.89 -13.34
N LEU A 26 10.11 -12.57 -14.64
CA LEU A 26 10.41 -13.49 -15.74
C LEU A 26 11.81 -13.26 -16.36
N GLN A 27 12.53 -12.27 -15.86
CA GLN A 27 13.86 -11.85 -16.27
C GLN A 27 14.55 -11.11 -15.11
N ASP A 28 15.85 -10.89 -15.20
CA ASP A 28 16.65 -10.28 -14.13
C ASP A 28 16.16 -8.89 -13.71
N PHE A 29 15.73 -8.06 -14.67
CA PHE A 29 15.18 -6.74 -14.40
C PHE A 29 14.18 -6.29 -15.48
N CYS A 30 13.22 -5.47 -15.07
CA CYS A 30 12.25 -4.80 -15.94
C CYS A 30 12.01 -3.39 -15.37
N VAL A 31 12.97 -2.48 -15.52
CA VAL A 31 12.86 -1.11 -15.01
C VAL A 31 11.60 -0.44 -15.57
N ALA A 32 10.73 0.10 -14.73
CA ALA A 32 9.51 0.75 -15.20
C ALA A 32 9.80 1.96 -16.09
N ILE A 33 8.94 2.21 -17.08
CA ILE A 33 8.88 3.49 -17.79
C ILE A 33 7.78 4.38 -17.21
N GLN A 34 7.97 5.69 -17.32
CA GLN A 34 6.90 6.66 -17.07
C GLN A 34 5.85 6.53 -18.18
N ASP A 35 4.56 6.57 -17.80
CA ASP A 35 3.35 6.36 -18.61
C ASP A 35 3.57 6.18 -20.13
N PRO A 36 3.26 5.00 -20.70
CA PRO A 36 3.41 4.79 -22.13
C PRO A 36 2.50 5.77 -22.87
N LYS A 37 3.06 6.48 -23.87
CA LYS A 37 2.29 7.36 -24.75
C LYS A 37 1.16 6.64 -25.49
N ASP A 38 1.19 5.30 -25.51
CA ASP A 38 0.35 4.45 -26.37
C ASP A 38 -0.83 3.76 -25.65
N GLY A 39 -1.16 4.14 -24.40
CA GLY A 39 -2.48 3.92 -23.81
C GLY A 39 -2.92 2.47 -23.52
N VAL A 40 -2.02 1.48 -23.60
CA VAL A 40 -2.33 0.10 -23.20
C VAL A 40 -2.15 -0.05 -21.68
N PHE A 41 -3.14 -0.60 -20.99
CA PHE A 41 -3.07 -0.87 -19.56
C PHE A 41 -2.62 -2.30 -19.30
N VAL A 42 -1.63 -2.47 -18.42
CA VAL A 42 -1.13 -3.78 -17.95
C VAL A 42 -1.16 -3.83 -16.43
N ASN A 43 -1.14 -5.04 -15.86
CA ASN A 43 -0.88 -5.18 -14.44
C ASN A 43 0.59 -4.86 -14.16
N GLY A 44 0.88 -3.92 -13.25
CA GLY A 44 2.22 -3.39 -13.01
C GLY A 44 2.58 -2.25 -13.95
N LYS A 45 3.79 -2.26 -14.51
CA LYS A 45 4.30 -1.22 -15.43
C LYS A 45 5.09 -1.83 -16.58
N PHE A 46 5.13 -1.12 -17.70
CA PHE A 46 5.96 -1.48 -18.85
C PHE A 46 7.45 -1.37 -18.54
N CYS A 47 8.24 -2.24 -19.15
CA CYS A 47 9.69 -2.24 -19.02
C CYS A 47 10.34 -1.25 -20.00
N LYS A 48 11.37 -0.56 -19.52
CA LYS A 48 12.38 0.12 -20.34
C LYS A 48 13.16 -0.92 -21.14
N ASP A 49 13.63 -0.54 -22.33
CA ASP A 49 14.55 -1.37 -23.10
C ASP A 49 15.76 -1.76 -22.22
N PRO A 50 16.04 -3.06 -22.02
CA PRO A 50 17.15 -3.52 -21.19
C PRO A 50 18.51 -2.95 -21.61
N ALA A 51 18.71 -2.65 -22.90
CA ALA A 51 19.95 -2.04 -23.40
C ALA A 51 20.15 -0.58 -22.96
N LEU A 52 19.09 0.08 -22.49
CA LEU A 52 19.10 1.47 -22.01
C LEU A 52 19.09 1.59 -20.48
N VAL A 53 18.98 0.47 -19.77
CA VAL A 53 18.98 0.42 -18.31
C VAL A 53 20.36 0.79 -17.77
N LYS A 54 20.38 1.57 -16.69
CA LYS A 54 21.60 2.02 -16.01
C LYS A 54 21.52 1.76 -14.51
N ALA A 55 22.66 1.82 -13.82
CA ALA A 55 22.73 1.60 -12.38
C ALA A 55 21.87 2.61 -11.59
N GLU A 56 21.73 3.83 -12.10
CA GLU A 56 20.94 4.88 -11.46
C GLU A 56 19.43 4.58 -11.47
N ASP A 57 18.96 3.69 -12.35
CA ASP A 57 17.56 3.24 -12.37
C ASP A 57 17.19 2.40 -11.11
N PHE A 58 18.20 1.93 -10.35
CA PHE A 58 18.07 1.12 -9.14
C PHE A 58 18.49 1.84 -7.85
N PHE A 59 18.87 3.12 -7.94
CA PHE A 59 19.34 3.89 -6.79
C PHE A 59 18.44 5.09 -6.50
N LYS A 60 18.06 5.25 -5.24
CA LYS A 60 17.38 6.44 -4.74
C LYS A 60 17.91 6.83 -3.36
N HIS A 61 18.33 8.09 -3.22
CA HIS A 61 18.60 8.67 -1.92
C HIS A 61 17.29 9.12 -1.25
N VAL A 62 17.15 8.90 0.06
CA VAL A 62 15.94 9.21 0.83
C VAL A 62 16.29 10.08 2.04
N GLU A 63 15.95 11.36 1.92
CA GLU A 63 16.15 12.37 2.96
C GLU A 63 15.15 12.20 4.13
N PRO A 64 15.45 12.74 5.33
CA PRO A 64 14.50 12.82 6.42
C PRO A 64 13.22 13.59 6.03
N GLY A 65 12.06 13.02 6.38
CA GLY A 65 10.77 13.67 6.18
C GLY A 65 10.52 14.83 7.15
N ASN A 66 9.72 15.81 6.72
CA ASN A 66 9.34 16.95 7.57
C ASN A 66 8.24 16.57 8.58
N THR A 67 8.62 16.43 9.85
CA THR A 67 7.70 16.08 10.94
C THR A 67 7.03 17.29 11.61
N SER A 68 7.29 18.52 11.13
CA SER A 68 6.60 19.74 11.59
C SER A 68 5.22 19.87 10.95
N ASN A 69 4.36 18.86 11.17
CA ASN A 69 3.02 18.74 10.62
C ASN A 69 2.03 18.26 11.70
N ALA A 70 0.73 18.23 11.37
CA ALA A 70 -0.34 17.93 12.33
C ALA A 70 -0.25 16.52 12.95
N LEU A 71 0.37 15.56 12.26
CA LEU A 71 0.54 14.19 12.71
C LEU A 71 1.86 13.98 13.45
N GLY A 72 2.81 14.92 13.35
CA GLY A 72 4.15 14.76 13.91
C GLY A 72 4.93 13.60 13.29
N SER A 73 4.55 13.14 12.10
CA SER A 73 5.22 12.05 11.39
C SER A 73 5.21 12.28 9.88
N GLN A 74 6.18 11.72 9.16
CA GLN A 74 6.23 11.74 7.71
C GLN A 74 6.73 10.39 7.20
N VAL A 75 5.93 9.75 6.36
CA VAL A 75 6.29 8.58 5.56
C VAL A 75 6.84 9.09 4.24
N THR A 76 8.01 8.58 3.86
CA THR A 76 8.62 8.77 2.54
C THR A 76 8.66 7.42 1.84
N ALA A 77 7.68 7.19 0.98
CA ALA A 77 7.55 5.93 0.25
C ALA A 77 8.59 5.79 -0.86
N VAL A 78 9.06 4.56 -1.06
CA VAL A 78 9.94 4.14 -2.15
C VAL A 78 9.29 2.94 -2.83
N THR A 79 8.18 3.20 -3.52
CA THR A 79 7.49 2.20 -4.35
C THR A 79 8.05 2.21 -5.77
N VAL A 80 7.49 1.36 -6.64
CA VAL A 80 7.77 1.38 -8.08
C VAL A 80 7.51 2.74 -8.73
N ASP A 81 6.73 3.63 -8.12
CA ASP A 81 6.49 4.99 -8.62
C ASP A 81 7.61 5.98 -8.25
N GLN A 82 8.41 5.67 -7.23
CA GLN A 82 9.55 6.50 -6.80
C GLN A 82 10.91 5.91 -7.19
N LEU A 83 10.99 4.59 -7.39
CA LEU A 83 12.18 3.87 -7.82
C LEU A 83 11.79 2.81 -8.86
N PHE A 84 11.96 3.15 -10.14
CA PHE A 84 11.46 2.35 -11.26
C PHE A 84 12.11 0.97 -11.38
N GLY A 85 13.34 0.81 -10.88
CA GLY A 85 14.03 -0.47 -10.80
C GLY A 85 13.35 -1.53 -9.93
N LEU A 86 12.38 -1.16 -9.08
CA LEU A 86 11.62 -2.11 -8.24
C LEU A 86 10.55 -2.89 -9.01
N ASN A 87 10.25 -2.51 -10.24
CA ASN A 87 9.20 -3.15 -11.02
C ASN A 87 9.53 -4.64 -11.26
N THR A 88 8.52 -5.49 -11.08
CA THR A 88 8.55 -6.96 -11.09
C THR A 88 9.25 -7.64 -9.92
N LEU A 89 9.89 -6.89 -9.01
CA LEU A 89 10.67 -7.48 -7.90
C LEU A 89 9.84 -7.80 -6.66
N GLY A 90 8.57 -7.38 -6.63
CA GLY A 90 7.64 -7.70 -5.53
C GLY A 90 8.03 -7.10 -4.18
N ILE A 91 8.82 -6.02 -4.18
CA ILE A 91 9.25 -5.33 -2.97
C ILE A 91 9.16 -3.81 -3.11
N SER A 92 8.92 -3.14 -1.99
CA SER A 92 9.08 -1.69 -1.85
C SER A 92 9.55 -1.35 -0.44
N LEU A 93 9.92 -0.10 -0.23
CA LEU A 93 10.36 0.39 1.08
C LEU A 93 9.63 1.66 1.46
N ALA A 94 9.67 2.01 2.74
CA ALA A 94 9.35 3.35 3.21
C ALA A 94 10.29 3.74 4.35
N ARG A 95 10.69 5.01 4.36
CA ARG A 95 11.30 5.65 5.52
C ARG A 95 10.22 6.38 6.29
N ILE A 96 10.19 6.26 7.61
CA ILE A 96 9.18 6.89 8.46
C ILE A 96 9.88 7.65 9.58
N ASP A 97 9.77 8.98 9.52
CA ASP A 97 10.32 9.89 10.51
C ASP A 97 9.21 10.33 11.50
N PHE A 98 9.51 10.33 12.79
CA PHE A 98 8.59 10.72 13.86
C PHE A 98 9.19 11.84 14.72
N ALA A 99 8.42 12.89 14.95
CA ALA A 99 8.64 13.81 16.07
C ALA A 99 8.18 13.14 17.38
N PRO A 100 8.59 13.65 18.56
CA PRO A 100 8.05 13.19 19.83
C PRO A 100 6.53 13.23 19.85
N LYS A 101 5.89 12.10 20.18
CA LYS A 101 4.43 11.89 20.15
C LYS A 101 3.78 11.91 18.76
N GLY A 102 4.58 11.85 17.70
CA GLY A 102 4.09 11.68 16.34
C GLY A 102 3.30 10.39 16.16
N LEU A 103 2.34 10.40 15.24
CA LEU A 103 1.46 9.28 14.94
C LEU A 103 1.49 9.02 13.44
N ASN A 104 1.76 7.77 13.07
CA ASN A 104 1.41 7.27 11.75
C ASN A 104 -0.04 6.76 11.87
N PRO A 105 -1.04 7.41 11.26
CA PRO A 105 -2.44 7.13 11.53
C PRO A 105 -2.78 5.67 11.20
N PRO A 106 -3.80 5.08 11.85
CA PRO A 106 -4.25 3.74 11.53
C PRO A 106 -4.53 3.59 10.03
N HIS A 107 -3.84 2.65 9.40
CA HIS A 107 -3.93 2.40 7.97
C HIS A 107 -3.74 0.90 7.67
N THR A 108 -4.01 0.51 6.43
CA THR A 108 -3.72 -0.82 5.91
C THR A 108 -3.02 -0.76 4.56
N HIS A 109 -2.28 -1.83 4.26
CA HIS A 109 -1.69 -2.10 2.95
C HIS A 109 -2.48 -3.23 2.28
N PRO A 110 -3.32 -2.95 1.27
CA PRO A 110 -4.20 -3.96 0.68
C PRO A 110 -3.46 -5.05 -0.12
N ARG A 111 -2.20 -4.82 -0.50
CA ARG A 111 -1.45 -5.71 -1.42
C ARG A 111 -0.08 -6.14 -0.92
N GLY A 112 0.27 -5.90 0.34
CA GLY A 112 1.59 -6.27 0.86
C GLY A 112 1.60 -6.40 2.36
N THR A 113 2.39 -7.36 2.86
CA THR A 113 2.78 -7.40 4.27
C THR A 113 3.94 -6.47 4.50
N GLU A 114 4.02 -5.89 5.69
CA GLU A 114 5.08 -4.96 6.10
C GLU A 114 5.96 -5.58 7.19
N ILE A 115 7.27 -5.39 7.06
CA ILE A 115 8.24 -5.61 8.13
C ILE A 115 8.87 -4.26 8.49
N LEU A 116 8.86 -3.91 9.78
CA LEU A 116 9.47 -2.68 10.28
C LEU A 116 10.74 -2.97 11.06
N ILE A 117 11.75 -2.13 10.82
CA ILE A 117 12.96 -2.04 11.62
C ILE A 117 13.02 -0.64 12.22
N VAL A 118 13.15 -0.56 13.54
CA VAL A 118 13.21 0.71 14.28
C VAL A 118 14.64 0.94 14.77
N LEU A 119 15.23 2.05 14.31
CA LEU A 119 16.51 2.58 14.77
C LEU A 119 16.27 4.00 15.34
N GLU A 120 17.04 5.00 14.93
CA GLU A 120 16.69 6.43 15.13
C GLU A 120 15.52 6.87 14.22
N VAL A 121 15.30 6.13 13.13
CA VAL A 121 14.20 6.26 12.18
C VAL A 121 13.55 4.88 12.00
N ALA A 122 12.28 4.81 11.62
CA ALA A 122 11.64 3.56 11.26
C ALA A 122 11.77 3.32 9.74
N ILE A 123 12.21 2.12 9.36
CA ILE A 123 12.29 1.68 7.97
C ILE A 123 11.36 0.49 7.78
N ALA A 124 10.46 0.61 6.82
CA ALA A 124 9.54 -0.44 6.43
C ALA A 124 10.00 -1.10 5.13
N GLY A 125 9.97 -2.43 5.08
CA GLY A 125 10.02 -3.21 3.85
C GLY A 125 8.65 -3.82 3.59
N LEU A 126 8.15 -3.76 2.35
CA LEU A 126 6.84 -4.28 1.98
C LEU A 126 6.97 -5.35 0.90
N SER A 127 6.18 -6.41 1.00
CA SER A 127 6.18 -7.55 0.07
C SER A 127 5.38 -7.30 -1.23
N SER A 128 5.40 -6.06 -1.73
CA SER A 128 4.85 -5.67 -3.03
C SER A 128 5.56 -4.42 -3.52
N GLN A 129 5.73 -4.29 -4.84
CA GLN A 129 6.24 -3.09 -5.49
C GLN A 129 5.29 -1.91 -5.37
N ASN A 130 4.00 -2.18 -5.16
CA ASN A 130 2.95 -1.19 -4.96
C ASN A 130 1.93 -1.69 -3.92
N PRO A 131 2.26 -1.61 -2.62
CA PRO A 131 1.43 -2.14 -1.54
C PRO A 131 0.09 -1.40 -1.40
N GLY A 132 0.04 -0.13 -1.82
CA GLY A 132 -1.08 0.79 -1.58
C GLY A 132 -1.19 1.20 -0.12
N VAL A 133 -1.87 2.30 0.18
CA VAL A 133 -2.12 2.77 1.55
C VAL A 133 -3.58 3.16 1.67
N ILE A 134 -4.26 2.66 2.70
CA ILE A 134 -5.63 3.05 3.03
C ILE A 134 -5.64 3.58 4.46
N THR A 135 -5.61 4.90 4.62
CA THR A 135 -5.78 5.55 5.92
C THR A 135 -7.24 5.38 6.37
N ILE A 136 -7.44 4.73 7.51
CA ILE A 136 -8.77 4.27 7.95
C ILE A 136 -9.75 5.43 8.13
N ALA A 137 -9.31 6.53 8.77
CA ALA A 137 -10.17 7.67 8.99
C ALA A 137 -10.58 8.37 7.68
N ASN A 138 -9.67 8.49 6.71
CA ASN A 138 -9.98 9.03 5.39
C ASN A 138 -10.95 8.13 4.63
N ALA A 139 -10.73 6.81 4.65
CA ALA A 139 -11.61 5.85 4.00
C ALA A 139 -13.04 5.85 4.56
N LEU A 140 -13.20 6.08 5.86
CA LEU A 140 -14.50 6.08 6.52
C LEU A 140 -15.24 7.43 6.44
N PHE A 141 -14.51 8.53 6.65
CA PHE A 141 -15.11 9.85 6.89
C PHE A 141 -14.83 10.88 5.79
N LYS A 142 -13.94 10.58 4.82
CA LYS A 142 -13.66 11.42 3.64
C LYS A 142 -13.79 10.69 2.31
N SER A 143 -14.47 9.55 2.28
CA SER A 143 -14.73 8.85 1.02
C SER A 143 -15.54 9.73 0.04
N ASN A 144 -15.36 9.50 -1.26
CA ASN A 144 -16.15 10.16 -2.29
C ASN A 144 -16.77 9.12 -3.24
N PRO A 145 -18.10 8.93 -3.25
CA PRO A 145 -19.09 9.62 -2.40
C PRO A 145 -18.94 9.28 -0.90
N PRO A 146 -19.44 10.13 0.03
CA PRO A 146 -19.42 9.83 1.46
C PRO A 146 -20.22 8.57 1.80
N ILE A 147 -19.75 7.79 2.78
CA ILE A 147 -20.55 6.70 3.37
C ILE A 147 -21.77 7.31 4.07
N SER A 148 -22.95 6.72 3.85
CA SER A 148 -24.20 7.17 4.48
C SER A 148 -24.11 7.20 6.00
N ASP A 149 -24.62 8.28 6.60
CA ASP A 149 -24.65 8.43 8.05
C ASP A 149 -25.44 7.32 8.74
N GLU A 150 -26.45 6.73 8.08
CA GLU A 150 -27.19 5.59 8.62
C GLU A 150 -26.27 4.37 8.80
N VAL A 151 -25.39 4.12 7.82
CA VAL A 151 -24.43 3.02 7.89
C VAL A 151 -23.41 3.28 9.00
N LEU A 152 -22.86 4.50 9.07
CA LEU A 152 -21.86 4.85 10.06
C LEU A 152 -22.42 4.87 11.49
N THR A 153 -23.57 5.50 11.71
CA THR A 153 -24.24 5.50 13.03
C THR A 153 -24.55 4.09 13.52
N LYS A 154 -25.03 3.21 12.63
CA LYS A 154 -25.28 1.80 12.96
C LYS A 154 -24.01 1.01 13.25
N ALA A 155 -22.95 1.22 12.45
CA ALA A 155 -21.67 0.52 12.61
C ALA A 155 -20.94 0.92 13.89
N PHE A 156 -20.89 2.23 14.18
CA PHE A 156 -20.20 2.78 15.35
C PHE A 156 -21.08 2.81 16.61
N GLN A 157 -22.39 2.62 16.48
CA GLN A 157 -23.36 2.71 17.58
C GLN A 157 -23.32 4.07 18.29
N VAL A 158 -23.27 5.15 17.51
CA VAL A 158 -23.23 6.54 17.98
C VAL A 158 -24.30 7.38 17.29
N ASP A 159 -24.59 8.54 17.88
CA ASP A 159 -25.52 9.51 17.30
C ASP A 159 -24.99 10.12 16.01
N LYS A 160 -25.92 10.53 15.13
CA LYS A 160 -25.62 11.25 13.88
C LYS A 160 -24.75 12.48 14.10
N SER A 161 -24.91 13.20 15.22
CA SER A 161 -24.12 14.39 15.54
C SER A 161 -22.62 14.09 15.68
N ILE A 162 -22.26 12.90 16.18
CA ILE A 162 -20.87 12.45 16.27
C ILE A 162 -20.34 12.11 14.88
N ILE A 163 -21.13 11.43 14.05
CA ILE A 163 -20.75 11.14 12.66
C ILE A 163 -20.55 12.43 11.86
N ASP A 164 -21.49 13.38 11.95
CA ASP A 164 -21.39 14.69 11.32
C ASP A 164 -20.13 15.44 11.79
N TYR A 165 -19.80 15.35 13.08
CA TYR A 165 -18.58 15.92 13.63
C TYR A 165 -17.32 15.27 13.05
N LEU A 166 -17.28 13.94 12.97
CA LEU A 166 -16.15 13.17 12.43
C LEU A 166 -15.94 13.43 10.93
N GLN A 167 -17.00 13.47 10.14
CA GLN A 167 -16.93 13.81 8.71
C GLN A 167 -16.46 15.25 8.46
N LYS A 168 -16.69 16.17 9.42
CA LYS A 168 -16.19 17.55 9.36
C LYS A 168 -14.73 17.69 9.82
N GLN A 169 -14.14 16.67 10.44
CA GLN A 169 -12.75 16.75 10.90
C GLN A 169 -11.76 16.80 9.73
N SER A 170 -10.65 17.48 9.96
CA SER A 170 -9.50 17.41 9.07
C SER A 170 -8.69 16.15 9.36
N TRP A 171 -9.01 15.08 8.64
CA TRP A 171 -8.19 13.86 8.61
C TRP A 171 -6.99 14.07 7.69
N TYR A 172 -5.78 13.88 8.23
CA TYR A 172 -4.52 14.07 7.52
C TYR A 172 -3.90 12.73 7.13
N ASP A 173 -3.25 12.71 5.98
CA ASP A 173 -2.29 11.67 5.60
C ASP A 173 -0.87 12.16 5.90
N ASN A 174 0.08 11.24 6.03
CA ASN A 174 1.50 11.55 6.27
C ASN A 174 2.42 10.94 5.19
N ASN A 175 1.87 10.50 4.08
CA ASN A 175 2.55 9.80 2.99
C ASN A 175 2.67 10.63 1.71
#